data_AF-A0A968T6H7-F1
#
_entry.id   AF-A0A968T6H7-F1
#
_cell.length_a   1.000
_cell.length_b   1.000
_cell.length_c   1.000
_cell.angle_alpha   90.00
_cell.angle_beta   90.00
_cell.angle_gamma   90.00
#
_symmetry.space_group_name_H-M   'P 1'
#
loop_
_entity.id
_entity.type
_entity.pdbx_description
1 polymer ?
#
loop_
_entity_poly.entity_id
_entity_poly.type
_entity_poly.pdbx_seq_one_letter_code
_entity_poly.pdbx_strand_id
1 'polypeptide(L)'
;MGCQRALLCGYYGQGNAGDEALLAALLQMLPASVKPIVLTGNPRATYKNFQVETCDRRSGFRILQALNNTDAFIWGGGSLLQDTTSWRSPIYYGGLMALAQQRGLRTLAWAQGIGPLRAGWTRALARRVLARAA
;
A
#
# COMPACT_ATOMS: atom_id res chain seq x y z
N MET A 1 -7.36 1.47 -24.97
CA MET A 1 -7.52 1.73 -23.52
C MET A 1 -6.17 1.50 -22.87
N GLY A 2 -5.57 2.54 -22.27
CA GLY A 2 -4.20 2.48 -21.77
C GLY A 2 -4.04 1.46 -20.64
N CYS A 3 -2.85 0.87 -20.54
CA CYS A 3 -2.46 0.03 -19.41
C CYS A 3 -2.40 0.90 -18.14
N GLN A 4 -3.20 0.56 -17.12
CA GLN A 4 -3.27 1.31 -15.86
C GLN A 4 -2.14 0.87 -14.93
N ARG A 5 -1.48 1.81 -14.25
CA ARG A 5 -0.43 1.49 -13.28
C ARG A 5 -0.97 1.63 -11.86
N ALA A 6 -0.78 0.61 -11.03
CA ALA A 6 -1.24 0.58 -9.65
C ALA A 6 -0.07 0.46 -8.66
N LEU A 7 0.03 1.38 -7.72
CA LEU A 7 0.98 1.29 -6.62
C LEU A 7 0.38 0.45 -5.49
N LEU A 8 1.00 -0.69 -5.17
CA LEU A 8 0.58 -1.58 -4.10
C LEU A 8 1.37 -1.26 -2.82
N CYS A 9 0.66 -0.98 -1.74
CA CYS A 9 1.23 -0.65 -0.45
C CYS A 9 0.81 -1.68 0.60
N GLY A 10 1.79 -2.32 1.24
CA GLY A 10 1.56 -3.30 2.32
C GLY A 10 2.84 -3.60 3.08
N TYR A 11 2.83 -4.58 3.99
CA TYR A 11 4.02 -5.02 4.73
C TYR A 11 4.85 -6.07 3.96
N TYR A 12 5.04 -5.85 2.67
CA TYR A 12 5.69 -6.80 1.76
C TYR A 12 7.22 -6.73 1.80
N GLY A 13 7.87 -7.85 1.48
CA GLY A 13 9.33 -8.01 1.45
C GLY A 13 9.98 -8.00 2.82
N GLN A 14 9.21 -8.28 3.87
CA GLN A 14 9.66 -8.25 5.27
C GLN A 14 9.80 -9.66 5.88
N GLY A 15 9.58 -10.71 5.08
CA GLY A 15 9.70 -12.11 5.53
C GLY A 15 8.49 -12.64 6.30
N ASN A 16 7.39 -11.89 6.35
CA ASN A 16 6.13 -12.35 6.94
C ASN A 16 5.36 -13.17 5.90
N ALA A 17 5.24 -14.48 6.11
CA ALA A 17 4.57 -15.38 5.17
C ALA A 17 3.10 -15.00 4.89
N GLY A 18 2.39 -14.47 5.88
CA GLY A 18 1.00 -14.00 5.72
C GLY A 18 0.91 -12.79 4.80
N ASP A 19 1.77 -11.79 4.98
CA ASP A 19 1.81 -10.60 4.12
C ASP A 19 2.28 -10.92 2.69
N GLU A 20 3.24 -11.84 2.53
CA GLU A 20 3.63 -12.32 1.20
C GLU A 20 2.49 -13.08 0.50
N ALA A 21 1.71 -13.87 1.25
CA ALA A 21 0.52 -14.53 0.71
C ALA A 21 -0.57 -13.53 0.32
N LEU A 22 -0.77 -12.47 1.10
CA LEU A 22 -1.68 -11.37 0.75
C LEU A 22 -1.23 -10.63 -0.51
N LEU A 23 0.07 -10.40 -0.69
CA LEU A 23 0.61 -9.86 -1.94
C LEU A 23 0.32 -10.79 -3.12
N ALA A 24 0.60 -12.09 -2.97
CA ALA A 24 0.36 -13.09 -4.00
C ALA A 24 -1.11 -13.11 -4.44
N ALA A 25 -2.04 -13.09 -3.48
CA ALA A 25 -3.48 -13.07 -3.74
C ALA A 25 -3.91 -11.79 -4.44
N LEU A 26 -3.43 -10.63 -3.97
CA LEU A 26 -3.73 -9.34 -4.60
C LEU A 26 -3.25 -9.29 -6.06
N LEU A 27 -2.03 -9.76 -6.33
CA LEU A 27 -1.48 -9.81 -7.69
C LEU A 27 -2.29 -10.72 -8.62
N GLN A 28 -2.78 -11.86 -8.14
CA GLN A 28 -3.63 -12.77 -8.93
C GLN A 28 -5.01 -12.18 -9.25
N MET A 29 -5.52 -11.32 -8.37
CA MET A 29 -6.81 -10.66 -8.57
C MET A 29 -6.74 -9.44 -9.51
N LEU A 30 -5.55 -8.91 -9.77
CA LEU A 30 -5.39 -7.76 -10.65
C LEU A 30 -5.74 -8.13 -12.10
N PRO A 31 -6.51 -7.29 -12.82
CA PRO A 31 -6.71 -7.46 -14.25
C PRO A 31 -5.37 -7.43 -14.99
N ALA A 32 -5.23 -8.23 -16.05
CA ALA A 32 -4.01 -8.25 -16.88
C ALA A 32 -3.64 -6.88 -17.50
N SER A 33 -4.60 -5.96 -17.60
CA SER A 33 -4.37 -4.59 -18.05
C SER A 33 -3.72 -3.68 -17.00
N VAL A 34 -3.60 -4.13 -15.75
CA VAL A 34 -2.99 -3.37 -14.65
C VAL A 34 -1.55 -3.80 -14.45
N LYS A 35 -0.62 -2.83 -14.47
CA LYS A 35 0.79 -3.03 -14.13
C LYS A 35 1.04 -2.64 -12.67
N PRO A 36 1.27 -3.61 -11.76
CA PRO A 36 1.53 -3.32 -10.36
C PRO A 36 2.98 -2.84 -10.15
N ILE A 37 3.13 -1.87 -9.25
CA ILE A 37 4.40 -1.50 -8.62
C ILE A 37 4.27 -1.80 -7.15
N VAL A 38 5.14 -2.64 -6.59
CA VAL A 38 5.04 -3.05 -5.19
C VAL A 38 5.98 -2.24 -4.30
N LEU A 39 5.43 -1.55 -3.31
CA LEU A 39 6.22 -1.01 -2.21
C LEU A 39 6.69 -2.16 -1.30
N THR A 40 8.00 -2.38 -1.22
CA THR A 40 8.58 -3.55 -0.54
C THR A 40 9.81 -3.18 0.28
N GLY A 41 10.02 -3.92 1.38
CA GLY A 41 11.24 -3.87 2.19
C GLY A 41 12.45 -4.57 1.56
N ASN A 42 12.22 -5.46 0.59
CA ASN A 42 13.28 -6.20 -0.11
C ASN A 42 12.96 -6.31 -1.61
N PRO A 43 13.31 -5.28 -2.40
CA PRO A 43 13.03 -5.24 -3.85
C PRO A 43 13.54 -6.47 -4.61
N ARG A 44 14.74 -6.95 -4.28
CA ARG A 44 15.35 -8.11 -4.96
C ARG A 44 14.56 -9.39 -4.70
N ALA A 45 14.19 -9.65 -3.44
CA ALA A 45 13.42 -10.84 -3.08
C ALA A 45 12.00 -10.79 -3.65
N THR A 46 11.32 -9.64 -3.53
CA THR A 46 9.96 -9.47 -4.09
C THR A 46 9.96 -9.63 -5.60
N TYR A 47 10.92 -9.04 -6.32
CA TYR A 47 11.05 -9.23 -7.76
C TYR A 47 11.28 -10.71 -8.12
N LYS A 48 12.21 -11.38 -7.43
CA LYS A 48 12.49 -12.81 -7.67
C LYS A 48 11.24 -13.68 -7.51
N ASN A 49 10.43 -13.42 -6.49
CA ASN A 49 9.28 -14.24 -6.14
C ASN A 49 8.05 -13.96 -7.03
N PHE A 50 7.82 -12.70 -7.41
CA PHE A 50 6.57 -12.28 -8.04
C PHE A 50 6.73 -11.74 -9.46
N GLN A 51 7.95 -11.45 -9.92
CA GLN A 51 8.25 -10.91 -11.26
C GLN A 51 7.49 -9.61 -11.57
N VAL A 52 7.35 -8.73 -10.57
CA VAL A 52 6.65 -7.44 -10.65
C VAL A 52 7.60 -6.26 -10.45
N GLU A 53 7.23 -5.07 -10.95
CA GLU A 53 7.96 -3.83 -10.68
C GLU A 53 7.98 -3.58 -9.16
N THR A 54 9.13 -3.21 -8.61
CA THR A 54 9.29 -2.99 -7.16
C THR A 54 9.83 -1.59 -6.89
N CYS A 55 9.37 -1.01 -5.78
CA CYS A 55 9.87 0.25 -5.25
C CYS A 55 10.23 0.05 -3.78
N ASP A 56 11.43 0.48 -3.40
CA ASP A 56 11.87 0.43 -2.01
C ASP A 56 10.97 1.32 -1.16
N ARG A 57 10.30 0.71 -0.18
CA ARG A 57 9.36 1.37 0.74
C ARG A 57 10.01 2.41 1.66
N ARG A 58 11.34 2.45 1.75
CA ARG A 58 12.12 3.44 2.52
C ARG A 58 12.59 4.60 1.65
N SER A 59 12.52 4.47 0.33
CA SER A 59 12.99 5.50 -0.60
C SER A 59 11.92 6.54 -0.86
N GLY A 60 11.84 7.56 0.00
CA GLY A 60 10.84 8.63 -0.10
C GLY A 60 10.74 9.27 -1.48
N PHE A 61 11.87 9.61 -2.10
CA PHE A 61 11.90 10.18 -3.46
C PHE A 61 11.31 9.23 -4.51
N ARG A 62 11.67 7.94 -4.49
CA ARG A 62 11.12 6.95 -5.42
C ARG A 62 9.64 6.70 -5.20
N ILE A 63 9.19 6.74 -3.96
CA ILE A 63 7.76 6.62 -3.63
C ILE A 63 6.99 7.80 -4.22
N LEU A 64 7.49 9.03 -4.09
CA LEU A 64 6.85 10.21 -4.67
C LEU A 64 6.82 10.13 -6.20
N GLN A 65 7.90 9.66 -6.82
CA GLN A 65 7.95 9.41 -8.26
C GLN A 65 6.95 8.34 -8.69
N ALA A 66 6.84 7.24 -7.94
CA ALA A 66 5.88 6.17 -8.22
C ALA A 66 4.44 6.65 -8.10
N LEU A 67 4.13 7.45 -7.07
CA LEU A 67 2.82 8.09 -6.90
C LEU A 67 2.47 9.03 -8.06
N ASN A 68 3.44 9.74 -8.63
CA ASN A 68 3.21 10.63 -9.78
C ASN A 68 3.03 9.86 -11.10
N ASN A 69 3.50 8.61 -11.17
CA ASN A 69 3.53 7.79 -12.38
C ASN A 69 2.54 6.60 -12.31
N THR A 70 1.52 6.70 -11.44
CA THR A 70 0.48 5.68 -11.26
C THR A 70 -0.91 6.28 -11.25
N ASP A 71 -1.90 5.49 -11.65
CA ASP A 71 -3.31 5.90 -11.75
C ASP A 71 -4.10 5.50 -10.49
N ALA A 72 -3.62 4.46 -9.79
CA ALA A 72 -4.27 3.90 -8.62
C ALA A 72 -3.28 3.60 -7.49
N PHE A 73 -3.76 3.68 -6.26
CA PHE A 73 -3.06 3.27 -5.05
C PHE A 73 -3.91 2.22 -4.33
N ILE A 74 -3.36 1.03 -4.15
CA ILE A 74 -4.03 -0.06 -3.43
C ILE A 74 -3.29 -0.26 -2.12
N TRP A 75 -4.00 0.02 -1.04
CA TRP A 75 -3.58 -0.39 0.30
C TRP A 75 -3.97 -1.85 0.47
N GLY A 76 -2.99 -2.74 0.29
CA GLY A 76 -3.19 -4.19 0.36
C GLY A 76 -3.24 -4.70 1.79
N GLY A 77 -3.86 -5.88 1.95
CA GLY A 77 -4.43 -6.48 3.16
C GLY A 77 -3.58 -6.53 4.43
N GLY A 78 -4.22 -6.96 5.53
CA GLY A 78 -3.59 -7.13 6.84
C GLY A 78 -3.97 -6.03 7.84
N SER A 79 -3.28 -5.99 8.98
CA SER A 79 -3.62 -5.10 10.11
C SER A 79 -2.67 -3.90 10.20
N LEU A 80 -2.51 -3.19 9.08
CA LEU A 80 -1.49 -2.14 8.94
C LEU A 80 -1.85 -0.85 9.71
N LEU A 81 -3.15 -0.62 9.90
CA LEU A 81 -3.71 0.54 10.58
C LEU A 81 -4.09 0.21 12.03
N GLN A 82 -3.08 -0.02 12.86
CA GLN A 82 -3.20 -0.21 14.30
C GLN A 82 -2.10 0.57 15.03
N ASP A 83 -2.34 1.01 16.26
CA ASP A 83 -1.35 1.74 17.07
C ASP A 83 -0.98 1.00 18.37
N THR A 84 -1.14 -0.32 18.39
CA THR A 84 -0.76 -1.21 19.50
C THR A 84 0.75 -1.30 19.70
N THR A 85 1.51 -1.43 18.61
CA THR A 85 2.97 -1.62 18.63
C THR A 85 3.72 -0.32 18.37
N SER A 86 3.17 0.58 17.55
CA SER A 86 3.76 1.89 17.28
C SER A 86 2.78 2.82 16.57
N TRP A 87 2.88 4.11 16.88
CA TRP A 87 2.23 5.19 16.15
C TRP A 87 2.83 5.44 14.75
N ARG A 88 4.00 4.87 14.45
CA ARG A 88 4.71 5.06 13.17
C ARG A 88 4.02 4.38 11.99
N SER A 89 3.41 3.21 12.21
CA SER A 89 2.73 2.46 11.15
C SER A 89 1.49 3.21 10.61
N PRO A 90 0.57 3.69 11.47
CA PRO A 90 -0.55 4.53 11.02
C PRO A 90 -0.13 5.78 10.24
N ILE A 91 0.92 6.48 10.69
CA ILE A 91 1.44 7.66 9.98
C ILE A 91 1.98 7.28 8.62
N TYR A 92 2.79 6.22 8.55
CA TYR A 92 3.40 5.80 7.30
C TYR A 92 2.34 5.40 6.26
N TYR A 93 1.49 4.43 6.58
CA TYR A 93 0.51 3.92 5.61
C TYR A 93 -0.63 4.92 5.34
N GLY A 94 -1.15 5.54 6.40
CA GLY A 94 -2.18 6.59 6.25
C GLY A 94 -1.65 7.83 5.53
N GLY A 95 -0.39 8.21 5.75
CA GLY A 95 0.26 9.29 5.04
C GLY A 95 0.42 9.01 3.54
N LEU A 96 0.83 7.79 3.17
CA LEU A 96 0.91 7.38 1.77
C LEU A 96 -0.46 7.39 1.09
N MET A 97 -1.48 6.86 1.75
CA MET A 97 -2.86 6.90 1.27
C MET A 97 -3.35 8.35 1.07
N ALA A 98 -3.09 9.23 2.04
CA ALA A 98 -3.45 10.65 1.93
C ALA A 98 -2.71 11.35 0.78
N LEU A 99 -1.42 11.04 0.56
CA LEU A 99 -0.62 11.59 -0.53
C LEU A 99 -1.11 11.11 -1.91
N ALA A 100 -1.55 9.87 -2.02
CA ALA A 100 -2.18 9.33 -3.22
C ALA A 100 -3.50 10.06 -3.52
N GLN A 101 -4.35 10.23 -2.50
CA GLN A 101 -5.63 10.96 -2.63
C GLN A 101 -5.46 12.42 -3.01
N GLN A 102 -4.45 13.10 -2.44
CA GLN A 102 -4.13 14.49 -2.80
C GLN A 102 -3.69 14.64 -4.25
N ARG A 103 -3.07 13.60 -4.83
CA ARG A 103 -2.66 13.55 -6.24
C ARG A 103 -3.76 13.12 -7.19
N GLY A 104 -4.96 12.81 -6.68
CA GLY A 104 -6.10 12.39 -7.50
C GLY A 104 -6.06 10.93 -7.96
N LEU A 105 -5.21 10.10 -7.35
CA LEU A 105 -5.18 8.66 -7.65
C LEU A 105 -6.47 8.01 -7.16
N ARG A 106 -6.92 6.98 -7.88
CA ARG A 106 -7.97 6.09 -7.39
C ARG A 106 -7.41 5.27 -6.22
N THR A 107 -8.00 5.41 -5.04
CA THR A 107 -7.48 4.73 -3.85
C THR A 107 -8.42 3.62 -3.37
N LEU A 108 -7.87 2.44 -3.10
CA LEU A 108 -8.60 1.24 -2.64
C LEU A 108 -7.98 0.72 -1.35
N ALA A 109 -8.81 0.40 -0.35
CA ALA A 109 -8.38 -0.31 0.85
C ALA A 109 -8.82 -1.78 0.78
N TRP A 110 -7.93 -2.67 0.34
CA TRP A 110 -8.25 -4.07 0.12
C TRP A 110 -7.93 -4.92 1.35
N ALA A 111 -8.91 -5.72 1.80
CA ALA A 111 -8.78 -6.70 2.88
C ALA A 111 -8.09 -6.18 4.16
N GLN A 112 -8.35 -4.92 4.53
CA GLN A 112 -7.74 -4.29 5.71
C GLN A 112 -8.47 -4.67 7.01
N GLY A 113 -7.69 -5.13 7.98
CA GLY A 113 -8.06 -5.06 9.39
C GLY A 113 -7.74 -3.67 9.95
N ILE A 114 -8.68 -3.07 10.67
CA ILE A 114 -8.49 -1.74 11.29
C ILE A 114 -8.52 -1.88 12.81
N GLY A 115 -7.48 -1.38 13.45
CA GLY A 115 -7.41 -1.16 14.89
C GLY A 115 -6.77 -2.27 15.72
N PRO A 116 -6.70 -2.05 17.05
CA PRO A 116 -7.23 -0.89 17.76
C PRO A 116 -6.44 0.40 17.44
N LEU A 117 -7.17 1.53 17.42
CA LEU A 117 -6.63 2.89 17.25
C LEU A 117 -6.89 3.70 18.52
N ARG A 118 -5.95 3.65 19.45
CA ARG A 118 -6.03 4.28 20.78
C ARG A 118 -5.90 5.80 20.68
N ALA A 119 -5.00 6.31 19.85
CA ALA A 119 -4.80 7.75 19.72
C ALA A 119 -5.90 8.44 18.89
N GLY A 120 -6.34 9.62 19.32
CA GLY A 120 -7.39 10.37 18.60
C GLY A 120 -6.97 10.77 17.18
N TRP A 121 -5.69 11.12 17.00
CA TRP A 121 -5.15 11.57 15.72
C TRP A 121 -4.93 10.41 14.73
N THR A 122 -4.55 9.21 15.18
CA THR A 122 -4.46 8.01 14.31
C THR A 122 -5.85 7.63 13.81
N ARG A 123 -6.87 7.75 14.68
CA ARG A 123 -8.28 7.53 14.35
C ARG A 123 -8.82 8.58 13.36
N ALA A 124 -8.45 9.85 13.53
CA ALA A 124 -8.82 10.91 12.61
C ALA A 124 -8.18 10.71 11.22
N LEU A 125 -6.90 10.32 11.18
CA LEU A 125 -6.21 9.99 9.94
C LEU A 125 -6.88 8.80 9.24
N ALA A 126 -7.12 7.71 9.98
CA ALA A 126 -7.82 6.52 9.47
C ALA A 126 -9.17 6.88 8.86
N ARG A 127 -10.01 7.62 9.59
CA ARG A 127 -11.31 8.08 9.12
C ARG A 127 -11.19 8.89 7.82
N ARG A 128 -10.26 9.84 7.78
CA ARG A 128 -10.07 10.72 6.62
C ARG A 128 -9.69 9.93 5.36
N VAL A 129 -8.75 9.01 5.48
CA VAL A 129 -8.24 8.28 4.32
C VAL A 129 -9.19 7.17 3.87
N LEU A 130 -9.85 6.49 4.80
CA LEU A 130 -10.81 5.44 4.47
C LEU A 130 -12.13 5.98 3.91
N ALA A 131 -12.60 7.16 4.36
CA ALA A 131 -13.81 7.77 3.82
C ALA A 131 -13.72 8.17 2.33
N ARG A 132 -12.50 8.19 1.77
CA ARG A 132 -12.22 8.53 0.37
C ARG A 132 -11.72 7.33 -0.43
N ALA A 133 -11.55 6.18 0.24
CA ALA A 133 -11.15 4.93 -0.39
C ALA A 133 -12.39 4.20 -0.93
N ALA A 134 -12.22 3.55 -2.07
CA ALA A 134 -13.12 2.47 -2.48
C ALA A 134 -12.84 1.20 -1.66
#